data_AF-A0A5D4KAJ9-F1
#
_entry.id   AF-A0A5D4KAJ9-F1
#
_cell.length_a   1.000
_cell.length_b   1.000
_cell.length_c   1.000
_cell.angle_alpha   90.00
_cell.angle_beta   90.00
_cell.angle_gamma   90.00
#
_symmetry.space_group_name_H-M   'P 1'
#
loop_
_entity.id
_entity.type
_entity.pdbx_description
1 polymer ?
#
loop_
_entity_poly.entity_id
_entity_poly.type
_entity_poly.pdbx_seq_one_letter_code
_entity_poly.pdbx_strand_id
1 'polypeptide(L)'
;MNAIKFEETQKSGKYKDGKYYSERILEIGYMMKRDHQLAKDLLDQLLKSELPSVLSSSCVYALLVDYRTQTALKILKEIAKGDNGITSGNAEVTIELFNSGELFELHGIERYEK
;
A
#
# COMPACT_ATOMS: atom_id res chain seq x y z
N MET A 1 -14.24 0.85 3.92
CA MET A 1 -12.88 0.44 3.52
C MET A 1 -11.87 1.11 4.45
N ASN A 2 -10.98 0.34 5.10
CA ASN A 2 -10.09 0.85 6.16
C ASN A 2 -9.10 1.91 5.65
N ALA A 3 -8.61 1.79 4.41
CA ALA A 3 -7.71 2.77 3.79
C ALA A 3 -8.31 4.17 3.68
N ILE A 4 -9.58 4.29 3.27
CA ILE A 4 -10.30 5.56 3.21
C ILE A 4 -10.41 6.17 4.61
N LYS A 5 -10.86 5.36 5.58
CA LYS A 5 -11.05 5.83 6.96
C LYS A 5 -9.71 6.24 7.60
N PHE A 6 -8.63 5.53 7.29
CA PHE A 6 -7.30 5.91 7.72
C PHE A 6 -6.90 7.28 7.14
N GLU A 7 -7.09 7.50 5.84
CA GLU A 7 -6.84 8.80 5.20
C GLU A 7 -7.65 9.94 5.85
N GLU A 8 -8.94 9.73 6.12
CA GLU A 8 -9.80 10.70 6.80
C GLU A 8 -9.29 11.07 8.21
N THR A 9 -8.73 10.10 8.92
CA THR A 9 -8.16 10.35 10.27
C THR A 9 -6.88 11.18 10.21
N GLN A 10 -6.09 11.06 9.15
CA GLN A 10 -4.90 11.91 8.94
C GLN A 10 -5.29 13.37 8.72
N LYS A 11 -6.40 13.61 8.00
CA LYS A 11 -6.92 14.97 7.75
C LYS A 11 -7.58 15.59 8.99
N SER A 12 -8.25 14.77 9.80
CA SER A 12 -9.02 15.23 10.97
C SER A 12 -8.25 15.22 12.29
N GLY A 13 -7.00 14.73 12.31
CA GLY A 13 -6.19 14.61 13.53
C GLY A 13 -6.70 13.56 14.53
N LYS A 14 -7.58 12.65 14.10
CA LYS A 14 -8.15 11.58 14.94
C LYS A 14 -7.18 10.40 15.07
N TYR A 15 -6.02 10.64 15.66
CA TYR A 15 -4.89 9.68 15.67
C TYR A 15 -5.21 8.32 16.29
N LYS A 16 -6.09 8.24 17.31
CA LYS A 16 -6.51 6.96 17.92
C LYS A 16 -7.28 6.09 16.93
N ASP A 17 -8.22 6.68 16.20
CA ASP A 17 -9.00 6.00 15.17
C ASP A 17 -8.09 5.63 13.98
N GLY A 18 -7.16 6.51 13.63
CA GLY A 18 -6.16 6.24 12.60
C GLY A 18 -5.30 5.03 12.93
N LYS A 19 -4.83 4.92 14.18
CA LYS A 19 -4.11 3.73 14.65
C LYS A 19 -4.95 2.47 14.45
N TYR A 20 -6.21 2.47 14.88
CA TYR A 20 -7.10 1.33 14.71
C TYR A 20 -7.24 0.90 13.24
N TYR A 21 -7.47 1.84 12.32
CA TYR A 21 -7.60 1.49 10.89
C TYR A 21 -6.27 1.03 10.29
N SER A 22 -5.13 1.60 10.69
CA SER A 22 -3.82 1.14 10.24
C SER A 22 -3.51 -0.28 10.69
N GLU A 23 -3.84 -0.65 11.94
CA GLU A 23 -3.65 -2.00 12.47
C GLU A 23 -4.45 -3.03 11.66
N ARG A 24 -5.68 -2.70 11.28
CA ARG A 24 -6.50 -3.56 10.41
C ARG A 24 -5.96 -3.70 9.00
N ILE A 25 -5.40 -2.62 8.43
CA ILE A 25 -4.74 -2.68 7.12
C ILE A 25 -3.50 -3.60 7.19
N LEU A 26 -2.72 -3.49 8.26
CA LEU A 26 -1.55 -4.36 8.50
C LEU A 26 -1.96 -5.83 8.68
N GLU A 27 -3.03 -6.11 9.43
CA GLU A 27 -3.58 -7.46 9.61
C GLU A 27 -3.93 -8.11 8.26
N ILE A 28 -4.62 -7.39 7.38
CA ILE A 28 -4.92 -7.85 6.01
C ILE A 28 -3.63 -8.08 5.23
N GLY A 29 -2.66 -7.18 5.35
CA GLY A 29 -1.33 -7.33 4.76
C GLY A 29 -0.62 -8.60 5.20
N TYR A 30 -0.65 -8.94 6.49
CA TYR A 30 -0.09 -10.19 7.00
C TYR A 30 -0.79 -11.42 6.44
N MET A 31 -2.11 -11.37 6.25
CA MET A 31 -2.86 -12.46 5.60
C MET A 31 -2.42 -12.64 4.14
N MET A 32 -2.28 -11.54 3.39
CA MET A 32 -1.80 -11.56 1.99
C MET A 32 -0.39 -12.16 1.87
N LYS A 33 0.51 -11.84 2.81
CA LYS A 33 1.87 -12.42 2.81
C LYS A 33 1.87 -13.94 3.06
N ARG A 34 0.89 -14.46 3.79
CA ARG A 34 0.81 -15.90 4.14
C ARG A 34 0.12 -16.73 3.06
N ASP A 35 -0.83 -16.15 2.34
CA ASP A 35 -1.57 -16.81 1.28
C ASP A 35 -1.45 -16.02 -0.03
N HIS A 36 -0.51 -16.46 -0.88
CA HIS A 36 -0.21 -15.80 -2.14
C HIS A 36 -1.39 -15.85 -3.13
N GLN A 37 -2.25 -16.87 -3.07
CA GLN A 37 -3.39 -16.95 -3.99
C GLN A 37 -4.46 -15.95 -3.57
N LEU A 38 -4.79 -15.91 -2.27
CA LEU A 38 -5.67 -14.91 -1.70
C LEU A 38 -5.17 -13.48 -1.98
N ALA A 39 -3.86 -13.26 -1.85
CA ALA A 39 -3.25 -11.96 -2.15
C ALA A 39 -3.50 -11.54 -3.60
N LYS A 40 -3.25 -12.42 -4.57
CA LYS A 40 -3.45 -12.14 -5.99
C LYS A 40 -4.92 -11.83 -6.29
N ASP A 41 -5.83 -12.64 -5.78
CA ASP A 41 -7.27 -12.48 -6.01
C ASP A 41 -7.79 -11.15 -5.44
N LEU A 42 -7.34 -10.79 -4.24
CA LEU A 42 -7.69 -9.50 -3.62
C LEU A 42 -7.06 -8.33 -4.39
N LEU A 43 -5.78 -8.41 -4.74
CA LEU A 43 -5.07 -7.33 -5.43
C LEU A 43 -5.65 -7.10 -6.83
N ASP A 44 -6.09 -8.14 -7.54
CA ASP A 44 -6.76 -8.00 -8.84
C ASP A 44 -8.08 -7.23 -8.77
N GLN A 45 -8.75 -7.24 -7.62
CA GLN A 45 -9.94 -6.41 -7.38
C GLN A 45 -9.56 -5.02 -6.89
N LEU A 46 -8.64 -4.92 -5.93
CA LEU A 46 -8.29 -3.66 -5.27
C LEU A 46 -7.55 -2.69 -6.21
N LEU A 47 -6.72 -3.19 -7.13
CA LEU A 47 -6.02 -2.37 -8.13
C LEU A 47 -6.93 -1.79 -9.21
N LYS A 48 -8.24 -2.12 -9.21
CA LYS A 48 -9.26 -1.49 -10.07
C LYS A 48 -9.99 -0.31 -9.39
N SER A 49 -9.69 -0.04 -8.12
CA SER A 49 -10.29 1.07 -7.38
C SER A 49 -9.96 2.41 -8.03
N GLU A 50 -10.92 3.34 -8.08
CA GLU A 50 -10.67 4.73 -8.50
C GLU A 50 -10.15 5.62 -7.35
N LEU A 51 -10.16 5.11 -6.13
CA LEU A 51 -9.76 5.86 -4.93
C LEU A 51 -8.24 5.79 -4.71
N PRO A 52 -7.52 6.94 -4.71
CA PRO A 52 -6.06 6.97 -4.60
C PRO A 52 -5.50 6.33 -3.33
N SER A 53 -6.15 6.52 -2.18
CA SER A 53 -5.68 5.94 -0.90
C SER A 53 -5.75 4.41 -0.88
N VAL A 54 -6.73 3.85 -1.58
CA VAL A 54 -6.92 2.40 -1.75
C VAL A 54 -5.88 1.86 -2.70
N LEU A 55 -5.69 2.52 -3.86
CA LEU A 55 -4.68 2.14 -4.84
C LEU A 55 -3.28 2.19 -4.22
N SER A 56 -2.93 3.29 -3.54
CA SER A 56 -1.64 3.45 -2.87
C SER A 56 -1.37 2.32 -1.87
N SER A 57 -2.32 2.04 -0.98
CA SER A 57 -2.18 0.93 -0.01
C SER A 57 -2.08 -0.44 -0.69
N SER A 58 -2.84 -0.65 -1.77
CA SER A 58 -2.84 -1.92 -2.50
C SER A 58 -1.53 -2.14 -3.25
N CYS A 59 -0.96 -1.07 -3.83
CA CYS A 59 0.33 -1.12 -4.49
C CYS A 59 1.45 -1.52 -3.53
N VAL A 60 1.46 -1.02 -2.29
CA VAL A 60 2.44 -1.46 -1.27
C VAL A 60 2.44 -2.98 -1.14
N TYR A 61 1.27 -3.59 -0.96
CA TYR A 61 1.18 -5.04 -0.82
C TYR A 61 1.49 -5.80 -2.10
N ALA A 62 1.11 -5.26 -3.26
CA ALA A 62 1.48 -5.81 -4.56
C ALA A 62 3.01 -5.89 -4.73
N LEU A 63 3.75 -4.85 -4.30
CA LEU A 63 5.21 -4.84 -4.29
C LEU A 63 5.79 -5.87 -3.31
N LEU A 64 5.24 -5.95 -2.11
CA LEU A 64 5.72 -6.86 -1.05
C LEU A 64 5.55 -8.35 -1.40
N VAL A 65 4.54 -8.70 -2.21
CA VAL A 65 4.27 -10.09 -2.62
C VAL A 65 4.75 -10.42 -4.04
N ASP A 66 5.59 -9.55 -4.64
CA ASP A 66 6.07 -9.62 -6.03
C ASP A 66 4.94 -9.90 -7.05
N TYR A 67 3.83 -9.18 -6.92
CA TYR A 67 2.67 -9.32 -7.81
C TYR A 67 2.35 -8.03 -8.56
N ARG A 68 2.31 -8.12 -9.90
CA ARG A 68 2.07 -6.97 -10.79
C ARG A 68 2.95 -5.75 -10.45
N THR A 69 4.19 -6.01 -10.04
CA THR A 69 5.16 -5.02 -9.54
C THR A 69 5.27 -3.79 -10.45
N GLN A 70 5.37 -3.99 -11.77
CA GLN A 70 5.45 -2.89 -12.75
C GLN A 70 4.16 -2.05 -12.81
N THR A 71 2.99 -2.69 -12.72
CA THR A 71 1.70 -2.00 -12.66
C THR A 71 1.57 -1.20 -11.37
N ALA A 72 1.95 -1.79 -10.23
CA ALA A 72 1.94 -1.13 -8.93
C ALA A 72 2.84 0.13 -8.93
N LEU A 73 4.06 0.03 -9.46
CA LEU A 73 4.96 1.17 -9.61
C LEU A 73 4.40 2.25 -10.54
N LYS A 74 3.75 1.87 -11.64
CA LYS A 74 3.13 2.84 -12.55
C LYS A 74 2.01 3.62 -11.83
N ILE A 75 1.12 2.92 -11.13
CA ILE A 75 0.03 3.52 -10.38
C ILE A 75 0.58 4.46 -9.29
N LEU A 76 1.58 4.02 -8.52
CA LEU A 76 2.21 4.87 -7.49
C LEU A 76 2.81 6.15 -8.10
N LYS A 77 3.48 6.05 -9.25
CA LYS A 77 4.02 7.23 -9.96
C LYS A 77 2.93 8.18 -10.43
N GLU A 78 1.78 7.66 -10.84
CA GLU A 78 0.62 8.49 -11.23
C GLU A 78 0.01 9.19 -10.01
N ILE A 79 -0.15 8.47 -8.89
CA ILE A 79 -0.65 9.02 -7.63
C ILE A 79 0.29 10.12 -7.09
N ALA A 80 1.60 9.86 -7.10
CA ALA A 80 2.63 10.81 -6.66
C ALA A 80 2.57 12.15 -7.42
N LYS A 81 2.33 12.10 -8.73
CA LYS A 81 2.21 13.29 -9.58
C LYS A 81 0.87 14.04 -9.40
N GLY A 82 -0.13 13.40 -8.81
CA GLY A 82 -1.46 13.98 -8.61
C GLY A 82 -1.55 14.86 -7.36
N ASP A 83 -2.61 15.64 -7.27
CA ASP A 83 -2.92 16.45 -6.07
C ASP A 83 -3.83 15.66 -5.11
N ASN A 84 -3.28 14.59 -4.50
CA ASN A 84 -3.98 13.71 -3.56
C ASN A 84 -3.59 13.98 -2.09
N GLY A 85 -2.97 15.14 -1.82
CA GLY A 85 -2.45 15.51 -0.51
C GLY A 85 -1.44 14.50 0.03
N ILE A 86 -1.62 14.07 1.28
CA ILE A 86 -0.75 13.11 1.97
C ILE A 86 -0.58 11.80 1.18
N THR A 87 -1.59 11.38 0.41
CA THR A 87 -1.52 10.16 -0.39
C THR A 87 -0.46 10.25 -1.50
N SER A 88 -0.26 11.43 -2.10
CA SER A 88 0.80 11.65 -3.10
C SER A 88 2.18 11.51 -2.47
N GLY A 89 2.42 12.16 -1.31
CA GLY A 89 3.69 12.05 -0.58
C GLY A 89 3.98 10.61 -0.12
N ASN A 90 2.95 9.89 0.36
CA ASN A 90 3.10 8.49 0.72
C ASN A 90 3.48 7.61 -0.49
N ALA A 91 2.96 7.92 -1.68
CA ALA A 91 3.30 7.20 -2.91
C ALA A 91 4.76 7.44 -3.33
N GLU A 92 5.27 8.66 -3.20
CA GLU A 92 6.69 8.99 -3.44
C GLU A 92 7.60 8.21 -2.50
N VAL A 93 7.35 8.30 -1.19
CA VAL A 93 8.12 7.58 -0.16
C VAL A 93 8.08 6.06 -0.41
N THR A 94 6.93 5.51 -0.78
CA THR A 94 6.81 4.07 -1.11
C THR A 94 7.71 3.67 -2.27
N ILE A 95 7.80 4.50 -3.32
CA ILE A 95 8.68 4.24 -4.47
C ILE A 95 10.15 4.29 -4.05
N GLU A 96 10.53 5.27 -3.24
CA GLU A 96 11.89 5.41 -2.71
C GLU A 96 12.30 4.18 -1.88
N LEU A 97 11.47 3.80 -0.91
CA LEU A 97 11.69 2.63 -0.05
C LEU A 97 11.73 1.32 -0.84
N PHE A 98 10.92 1.20 -1.90
CA PHE A 98 10.97 0.02 -2.77
C PHE A 98 12.29 -0.06 -3.54
N ASN A 99 12.78 1.07 -4.06
CA ASN A 99 14.03 1.13 -4.81
C ASN A 99 15.25 0.88 -3.92
N SER A 100 15.25 1.41 -2.70
CA SER A 100 16.33 1.18 -1.72
C SER A 100 16.30 -0.22 -1.12
N GLY A 101 15.15 -0.89 -1.13
CA GLY A 101 14.94 -2.19 -0.50
C GLY A 101 14.42 -2.10 0.94
N GLU A 102 14.46 -0.91 1.54
CA GLU A 102 13.99 -0.65 2.92
C GLU A 102 12.50 -0.97 3.09
N LEU A 103 11.70 -0.94 2.01
CA LEU A 103 10.30 -1.35 2.07
C LEU A 103 10.15 -2.80 2.55
N PHE A 104 11.04 -3.69 2.12
CA PHE A 104 10.99 -5.10 2.52
C PHE A 104 11.47 -5.28 3.96
N GLU A 105 12.52 -4.55 4.37
CA GLU A 105 13.07 -4.56 5.72
C GLU A 105 12.04 -4.12 6.77
N LEU A 106 11.37 -2.99 6.52
CA LEU A 106 10.29 -2.47 7.39
C LEU A 106 9.14 -3.46 7.56
N HIS A 107 8.96 -4.34 6.58
CA HIS A 107 7.88 -5.31 6.54
C HIS A 107 8.31 -6.73 6.91
N GLY A 108 9.58 -6.93 7.32
CA GLY A 108 10.13 -8.21 7.74
C GLY A 108 10.12 -9.26 6.63
N ILE A 109 10.30 -8.85 5.37
CA ILE A 109 10.34 -9.73 4.21
C ILE A 109 11.77 -9.75 3.67
N GLU A 110 12.31 -10.95 3.40
CA GLU A 110 13.56 -11.08 2.66
C GLU A 110 13.31 -10.80 1.17
N ARG A 111 14.05 -9.87 0.58
CA ARG A 111 13.98 -9.61 -0.85
C ARG A 111 14.59 -10.81 -1.57
N TYR A 112 13.79 -11.54 -2.35
CA TYR A 112 14.35 -12.50 -3.29
C TYR A 112 15.08 -11.74 -4.39
N GLU A 113 16.42 -11.71 -4.31
CA GLU A 113 17.24 -11.31 -5.45
C GLU A 113 17.01 -12.34 -6.57
N LYS A 114 16.57 -11.87 -7.75
CA LYS A 114 16.46 -12.67 -8.97
C LYS A 114 17.78 -12.65 -9.71
#